data_AF-A0A348P2T6-F1
#
_entry.id   AF-A0A348P2T6-F1
#
_cell.length_a   1.000
_cell.length_b   1.000
_cell.length_c   1.000
_cell.angle_alpha   90.00
_cell.angle_beta   90.00
_cell.angle_gamma   90.00
#
_symmetry.space_group_name_H-M   'P 1'
#
loop_
_entity.id
_entity.type
_entity.pdbx_description
1 polymer ?
#
loop_
_entity_poly.entity_id
_entity_poly.type
_entity_poly.pdbx_seq_one_letter_code
_entity_poly.pdbx_strand_id
1 'polypeptide(L)'
;MKYVLLVFALIVILNPIIARKHYRFYLLMVLLLLTALAYFVVPSPNMDLYRYIESMNFFDHMGWRWTMRNYGSSNPLATVAMYALAQFHNDHLLAAIAVFITYGCSFILFAKSAKRFGASYADMNFAFVFLMLNMNYCYVIDVVRIYIAYAIFALFLYIDVIEKKYRPLCFAVYIGLCYFHYAIVLFVLLRIIFFFTRKLRGVLSVLAAFGIPLVLYIAYRVAFFFTGGNVVLSVLSDRIDKYQEYEVFGIWQFLASVVRVLFLLAIMVVAVEFAKQITKRNNTDGIKNKRNDSIRVYEYSTLLIYISVSVFTFITNYQYVLRTPYFIQILASAPLLYIFTNQRKEQLKRLQIMELIVLAESLSHFIYLLIYVYGNLSFEFVL
;
A
#
# COMPACT_ATOMS: atom_id res chain seq x y z
N MET A 1 10.06 -18.65 -8.17
CA MET A 1 10.59 -18.63 -6.78
C MET A 1 12.09 -18.30 -6.63
N LYS A 2 13.03 -19.11 -7.14
CA LYS A 2 14.49 -19.01 -6.82
C LYS A 2 15.10 -17.63 -7.09
N TYR A 3 14.76 -17.00 -8.21
CA TYR A 3 15.27 -15.66 -8.58
C TYR A 3 14.80 -14.57 -7.63
N VAL A 4 13.54 -14.62 -7.19
CA VAL A 4 13.00 -13.66 -6.20
C VAL A 4 13.74 -13.80 -4.88
N LEU A 5 13.97 -15.03 -4.42
CA LEU A 5 14.75 -15.28 -3.19
C LEU A 5 16.17 -14.73 -3.31
N LEU A 6 16.86 -14.99 -4.43
CA LEU A 6 18.21 -14.50 -4.67
C LEU A 6 18.27 -12.97 -4.65
N VAL A 7 17.36 -12.30 -5.35
CA VAL A 7 17.29 -10.82 -5.40
C VAL A 7 17.02 -10.26 -4.01
N PHE A 8 16.06 -10.82 -3.26
CA PHE A 8 15.75 -10.34 -1.91
C PHE A 8 16.89 -10.59 -0.92
N ALA A 9 17.55 -11.74 -1.00
CA ALA A 9 18.74 -12.03 -0.19
C ALA A 9 19.86 -11.02 -0.48
N LEU A 10 20.12 -10.73 -1.76
CA LEU A 10 21.10 -9.73 -2.17
C LEU A 10 20.76 -8.34 -1.59
N ILE A 11 19.50 -7.93 -1.66
CA ILE A 11 19.01 -6.65 -1.10
C ILE A 11 19.25 -6.61 0.42
N VAL A 12 18.89 -7.67 1.16
CA VAL A 12 19.06 -7.70 2.62
C VAL A 12 20.54 -7.68 3.02
N ILE A 13 21.40 -8.42 2.30
CA ILE A 13 22.84 -8.51 2.57
C ILE A 13 23.57 -7.21 2.23
N LEU A 14 23.25 -6.59 1.09
CA LEU A 14 23.92 -5.35 0.66
C LEU A 14 23.49 -4.13 1.46
N ASN A 15 22.22 -4.05 1.86
CA ASN A 15 21.66 -2.89 2.56
C ASN A 15 22.53 -2.35 3.72
N PRO A 16 23.03 -3.18 4.67
CA PRO A 16 23.86 -2.70 5.78
C PRO A 16 25.29 -2.27 5.40
N ILE A 17 25.75 -2.59 4.19
CA ILE A 17 27.11 -2.30 3.70
C ILE A 17 27.14 -0.96 2.93
N ILE A 18 26.01 -0.56 2.34
CA ILE A 18 25.93 0.66 1.52
C ILE A 18 26.01 1.93 2.37
N ALA A 19 27.10 2.68 2.24
CA ALA A 19 27.25 3.97 2.91
C ALA A 19 26.08 4.93 2.64
N ARG A 20 25.64 5.65 3.69
CA ARG A 20 24.49 6.57 3.66
C ARG A 20 24.47 7.54 2.46
N LYS A 21 25.64 8.06 2.05
CA LYS A 21 25.76 8.97 0.90
C LYS A 21 25.29 8.36 -0.43
N HIS A 22 25.39 7.03 -0.57
CA HIS A 22 25.00 6.29 -1.77
C HIS A 22 23.60 5.68 -1.68
N TYR A 23 22.87 5.89 -0.58
CA TYR A 23 21.61 5.21 -0.33
C TYR A 23 20.52 5.49 -1.38
N ARG A 24 20.49 6.71 -1.95
CA ARG A 24 19.56 7.03 -3.06
C ARG A 24 19.86 6.24 -4.32
N PHE A 25 21.13 6.11 -4.65
CA PHE A 25 21.57 5.31 -5.80
C PHE A 25 21.27 3.84 -5.56
N TYR A 26 21.48 3.36 -4.34
CA TYR A 26 21.09 1.99 -3.94
C TYR A 26 19.59 1.73 -4.12
N LEU A 27 18.71 2.62 -3.64
CA LEU A 27 17.27 2.48 -3.86
C LEU A 27 16.90 2.43 -5.35
N LEU A 28 17.59 3.22 -6.20
CA LEU A 28 17.40 3.18 -7.65
C LEU A 28 17.87 1.84 -8.25
N MET A 29 19.02 1.32 -7.83
CA MET A 29 19.51 0.02 -8.30
C MET A 29 18.57 -1.11 -7.89
N VAL A 30 18.07 -1.09 -6.65
CA VAL A 30 17.07 -2.07 -6.19
C VAL A 30 15.79 -1.97 -7.02
N LEU A 31 15.32 -0.76 -7.31
CA LEU A 31 14.14 -0.54 -8.15
C LEU A 31 14.35 -1.14 -9.55
N LEU A 32 15.46 -0.82 -10.20
CA LEU A 32 15.76 -1.34 -11.55
C LEU A 32 15.92 -2.85 -11.57
N LEU A 33 16.55 -3.44 -10.53
CA LEU A 33 16.69 -4.89 -10.42
C LEU A 33 15.34 -5.59 -10.28
N LEU A 34 14.44 -5.07 -9.45
CA LEU A 34 13.09 -5.60 -9.30
C LEU A 34 12.27 -5.43 -10.59
N THR A 35 12.35 -4.26 -11.23
CA THR A 35 11.68 -4.01 -12.51
C THR A 35 12.18 -4.94 -13.61
N ALA A 36 13.50 -5.16 -13.71
CA ALA A 36 14.09 -6.08 -14.67
C ALA A 36 13.62 -7.52 -14.40
N LEU A 37 13.60 -7.95 -13.13
CA LEU A 37 13.08 -9.27 -12.79
C LEU A 37 11.60 -9.44 -13.19
N ALA A 38 10.79 -8.39 -13.04
CA ALA A 38 9.37 -8.41 -13.39
C ALA A 38 9.13 -8.49 -14.90
N TYR A 39 10.00 -7.88 -15.70
CA TYR A 39 9.95 -7.96 -17.16
C TYR A 39 10.02 -9.42 -17.64
N PHE A 40 10.88 -10.24 -17.04
CA PHE A 40 11.04 -11.64 -17.44
C PHE A 40 10.01 -12.61 -16.85
N VAL A 41 8.93 -12.11 -16.23
CA VAL A 41 7.87 -12.99 -15.70
C VAL A 41 7.08 -13.59 -16.85
N VAL A 42 6.86 -14.90 -16.77
CA VAL A 42 5.89 -15.61 -17.62
C VAL A 42 4.64 -15.88 -16.77
N PRO A 43 3.49 -15.24 -17.06
CA PRO A 43 2.30 -15.38 -16.25
C PRO A 43 1.60 -16.71 -16.53
N SER A 44 1.20 -17.42 -15.48
CA SER A 44 0.34 -18.61 -15.63
C SER A 44 -1.11 -18.22 -15.95
N PRO A 45 -1.92 -19.09 -16.59
CA PRO A 45 -3.32 -18.80 -16.92
C PRO A 45 -4.21 -18.39 -15.72
N ASN A 46 -3.83 -18.81 -14.52
CA ASN A 46 -4.55 -18.50 -13.28
C ASN A 46 -4.26 -17.08 -12.74
N MET A 47 -3.25 -16.39 -13.28
CA MET A 47 -2.85 -15.05 -12.85
C MET A 47 -3.76 -13.98 -13.44
N ASP A 48 -4.04 -12.95 -12.65
CA ASP A 48 -4.66 -11.71 -13.12
C ASP A 48 -3.81 -11.07 -14.23
N LEU A 49 -2.48 -11.16 -14.13
CA LEU A 49 -1.56 -10.65 -15.15
C LEU A 49 -1.80 -11.26 -16.54
N TYR A 50 -2.02 -12.57 -16.61
CA TYR A 50 -2.31 -13.26 -17.88
C TYR A 50 -3.58 -12.68 -18.53
N ARG A 51 -4.65 -12.50 -17.76
CA ARG A 51 -5.91 -11.92 -18.24
C ARG A 51 -5.77 -10.46 -18.65
N TYR A 52 -4.90 -9.70 -17.99
CA TYR A 52 -4.61 -8.32 -18.39
C TYR A 52 -3.85 -8.25 -19.72
N ILE A 53 -2.91 -9.16 -19.97
CA ILE A 53 -2.20 -9.27 -21.24
C ILE A 53 -3.16 -9.65 -22.37
N GLU A 54 -4.03 -10.65 -22.16
CA GLU A 54 -5.08 -10.98 -23.14
C GLU A 54 -5.99 -9.79 -23.45
N SER A 55 -6.38 -9.03 -22.41
CA SER A 55 -7.18 -7.81 -22.59
C SER A 55 -6.43 -6.76 -23.40
N MET A 56 -5.13 -6.55 -23.14
CA MET A 56 -4.31 -5.61 -23.89
C MET A 56 -4.19 -6.02 -25.36
N ASN A 57 -3.88 -7.28 -25.63
CA ASN A 57 -3.79 -7.80 -26.99
C ASN A 57 -5.13 -7.64 -27.71
N PHE A 58 -6.25 -7.95 -27.06
CA PHE A 58 -7.57 -7.74 -27.63
C PHE A 58 -7.88 -6.25 -27.91
N PHE A 59 -7.49 -5.35 -27.01
CA PHE A 59 -7.67 -3.91 -27.20
C PHE A 59 -6.88 -3.36 -28.39
N ASP A 60 -5.68 -3.89 -28.62
CA ASP A 60 -4.86 -3.55 -29.78
C ASP A 60 -5.58 -3.91 -31.09
N HIS A 61 -6.14 -5.13 -31.16
CA HIS A 61 -6.87 -5.60 -32.34
C HIS A 61 -8.16 -4.81 -32.61
N MET A 62 -8.91 -4.43 -31.57
CA MET A 62 -10.20 -3.76 -31.73
C MET A 62 -10.10 -2.23 -31.90
N GLY A 63 -8.99 -1.63 -31.46
CA GLY A 63 -8.75 -0.20 -31.53
C GLY A 63 -9.48 0.66 -30.49
N TRP A 64 -9.03 1.90 -30.35
CA TRP A 64 -9.41 2.83 -29.28
C TRP A 64 -10.93 3.04 -29.12
N ARG A 65 -11.63 3.35 -30.21
CA ARG A 65 -13.06 3.71 -30.17
C ARG A 65 -13.90 2.57 -29.64
N TRP A 66 -13.61 1.35 -30.09
CA TRP A 66 -14.30 0.16 -29.63
C TRP A 66 -13.97 -0.12 -28.16
N THR A 67 -12.69 -0.09 -27.81
CA THR A 67 -12.23 -0.34 -26.43
C THR A 67 -12.88 0.60 -25.43
N MET A 68 -12.90 1.91 -25.69
CA MET A 68 -13.50 2.86 -24.75
C MET A 68 -15.02 2.73 -24.65
N ARG A 69 -15.71 2.42 -25.76
CA ARG A 69 -17.16 2.21 -25.76
C ARG A 69 -17.58 0.98 -24.94
N ASN A 70 -16.78 -0.08 -24.97
CA ASN A 70 -17.15 -1.37 -24.36
C ASN A 70 -16.51 -1.62 -22.99
N TYR A 71 -15.29 -1.11 -22.75
CA TYR A 71 -14.52 -1.35 -21.52
C TYR A 71 -14.25 -0.08 -20.69
N GLY A 72 -14.65 1.10 -21.19
CA GLY A 72 -14.43 2.38 -20.49
C GLY A 72 -15.34 2.62 -19.29
N SER A 73 -16.45 1.89 -19.15
CA SER A 73 -17.47 2.19 -18.13
C SER A 73 -17.02 1.89 -16.70
N SER A 74 -16.21 0.85 -16.51
CA SER A 74 -15.83 0.35 -15.18
C SER A 74 -14.64 1.12 -14.57
N ASN A 75 -13.45 1.00 -15.16
CA ASN A 75 -12.26 1.69 -14.67
C ASN A 75 -11.62 2.44 -15.85
N PRO A 76 -12.20 3.56 -16.29
CA PRO A 76 -11.83 4.21 -17.55
C PRO A 76 -10.34 4.51 -17.62
N LEU A 77 -9.74 5.02 -16.54
CA LEU A 77 -8.32 5.38 -16.56
C LEU A 77 -7.41 4.15 -16.65
N ALA A 78 -7.80 3.02 -16.05
CA ALA A 78 -7.06 1.77 -16.24
C ALA A 78 -7.21 1.24 -17.66
N THR A 79 -8.39 1.34 -18.27
CA THR A 79 -8.62 0.97 -19.67
C THR A 79 -7.76 1.83 -20.61
N VAL A 80 -7.68 3.15 -20.37
CA VAL A 80 -6.78 4.03 -21.12
C VAL A 80 -5.32 3.62 -20.97
N ALA A 81 -4.87 3.34 -19.74
CA ALA A 81 -3.49 2.91 -19.50
C ALA A 81 -3.15 1.58 -20.18
N MET A 82 -4.05 0.58 -20.08
CA MET A 82 -3.86 -0.72 -20.74
C MET A 82 -3.87 -0.59 -22.26
N TYR A 83 -4.78 0.21 -22.83
CA TYR A 83 -4.79 0.48 -24.28
C TYR A 83 -3.48 1.12 -24.74
N ALA A 84 -2.99 2.14 -24.02
CA ALA A 84 -1.72 2.79 -24.35
C ALA A 84 -0.53 1.82 -24.29
N LEU A 85 -0.51 0.90 -23.31
CA LEU A 85 0.52 -0.14 -23.23
C LEU A 85 0.42 -1.18 -24.34
N ALA A 86 -0.80 -1.49 -24.79
CA ALA A 86 -1.01 -2.46 -25.86
C ALA A 86 -0.34 -2.04 -27.17
N GLN A 87 -0.23 -0.73 -27.42
CA GLN A 87 0.41 -0.16 -28.62
C GLN A 87 1.93 -0.41 -28.71
N PHE A 88 2.56 -0.92 -27.65
CA PHE A 88 3.96 -1.31 -27.67
C PHE A 88 4.18 -2.75 -28.15
N HIS A 89 3.11 -3.54 -28.31
CA HIS A 89 3.14 -4.96 -28.70
C HIS A 89 4.15 -5.77 -27.87
N ASN A 90 4.22 -5.49 -26.57
CA ASN A 90 5.16 -6.12 -25.64
C ASN A 90 4.47 -6.44 -24.31
N ASP A 91 4.17 -7.73 -24.13
CA ASP A 91 3.41 -8.27 -22.99
C ASP A 91 4.18 -8.15 -21.66
N HIS A 92 5.51 -8.04 -21.72
CA HIS A 92 6.37 -7.95 -20.54
C HIS A 92 6.36 -6.56 -19.88
N LEU A 93 5.94 -5.53 -20.59
CA LEU A 93 5.97 -4.15 -20.09
C LEU A 93 5.01 -3.92 -18.93
N LEU A 94 3.85 -4.57 -18.91
CA LEU A 94 2.82 -4.33 -17.90
C LEU A 94 3.34 -4.65 -16.49
N ALA A 95 3.94 -5.82 -16.31
CA ALA A 95 4.51 -6.25 -15.03
C ALA A 95 5.70 -5.37 -14.61
N ALA A 96 6.59 -5.06 -15.56
CA ALA A 96 7.75 -4.20 -15.31
C ALA A 96 7.34 -2.78 -14.84
N ILE A 97 6.37 -2.17 -15.53
CA ILE A 97 5.85 -0.84 -15.20
C ILE A 97 5.12 -0.87 -13.86
N ALA A 98 4.33 -1.91 -13.58
CA ALA A 98 3.66 -2.06 -12.29
C ALA A 98 4.67 -2.09 -11.13
N VAL A 99 5.72 -2.92 -11.25
CA VAL A 99 6.78 -2.98 -10.24
C VAL A 99 7.54 -1.65 -10.14
N PHE A 100 7.87 -1.02 -11.27
CA PHE A 100 8.57 0.26 -11.29
C PHE A 100 7.78 1.36 -10.56
N ILE A 101 6.48 1.49 -10.85
CA ILE A 101 5.63 2.49 -10.20
C ILE A 101 5.43 2.15 -8.72
N THR A 102 5.07 0.90 -8.40
CA THR A 102 4.73 0.50 -7.03
C THR A 102 5.92 0.61 -6.08
N TYR A 103 7.09 0.06 -6.45
CA TYR A 103 8.29 0.19 -5.63
C TYR A 103 8.86 1.59 -5.70
N GLY A 104 8.83 2.27 -6.85
CA GLY A 104 9.30 3.65 -6.99
C GLY A 104 8.57 4.61 -6.07
N CYS A 105 7.24 4.60 -6.08
CA CYS A 105 6.42 5.41 -5.16
C CYS A 105 6.70 5.08 -3.69
N SER A 106 6.82 3.79 -3.36
CA SER A 106 7.12 3.31 -2.00
C SER A 106 8.50 3.79 -1.52
N PHE A 107 9.53 3.72 -2.37
CA PHE A 107 10.89 4.17 -2.07
C PHE A 107 10.99 5.69 -1.97
N ILE A 108 10.23 6.42 -2.79
CA ILE A 108 10.13 7.88 -2.67
C ILE A 108 9.49 8.28 -1.33
N LEU A 109 8.39 7.64 -0.94
CA LEU A 109 7.74 7.86 0.35
C LEU A 109 8.70 7.55 1.50
N PHE A 110 9.38 6.41 1.45
CA PHE A 110 10.40 6.01 2.41
C PHE A 110 11.53 7.04 2.53
N ALA A 111 12.12 7.46 1.40
CA ALA A 111 13.23 8.42 1.38
C ALA A 111 12.82 9.80 1.89
N LYS A 112 11.60 10.25 1.55
CA LYS A 112 11.01 11.49 2.10
C LYS A 112 10.83 11.39 3.61
N SER A 113 10.32 10.27 4.10
CA SER A 113 10.12 10.00 5.54
C SER A 113 11.44 10.01 6.29
N ALA A 114 12.45 9.27 5.81
CA ALA A 114 13.77 9.20 6.41
C ALA A 114 14.43 10.59 6.48
N LYS A 115 14.33 11.39 5.41
CA LYS A 115 14.84 12.76 5.38
C LYS A 115 14.10 13.66 6.38
N ARG A 116 12.76 13.59 6.41
CA ARG A 116 11.93 14.46 7.28
C ARG A 116 12.21 14.21 8.75
N PHE A 117 12.26 12.94 9.17
CA PHE A 117 12.45 12.60 10.59
C PHE A 117 13.91 12.65 11.02
N GLY A 118 14.84 12.81 10.08
CA GLY A 118 16.28 12.78 10.35
C GLY A 118 16.73 11.40 10.82
N ALA A 119 16.25 10.36 10.13
CA ALA A 119 16.54 8.96 10.45
C ALA A 119 18.04 8.68 10.36
N SER A 120 18.55 7.89 11.31
CA SER A 120 19.92 7.40 11.25
C SER A 120 20.06 6.34 10.15
N TYR A 121 21.30 6.03 9.77
CA TYR A 121 21.56 4.97 8.79
C TYR A 121 21.03 3.60 9.28
N ALA A 122 21.15 3.30 10.58
CA ALA A 122 20.60 2.09 11.17
C ALA A 122 19.07 2.03 11.07
N ASP A 123 18.38 3.14 11.39
CA ASP A 123 16.91 3.21 11.30
C ASP A 123 16.42 3.04 9.86
N MET A 124 17.16 3.64 8.91
CA MET A 124 16.88 3.48 7.47
C MET A 124 17.05 2.03 7.05
N ASN A 125 18.16 1.39 7.40
CA ASN A 125 18.42 0.00 7.02
C ASN A 125 17.32 -0.93 7.55
N PHE A 126 16.98 -0.80 8.84
CA PHE A 126 15.98 -1.63 9.46
C PHE A 126 14.59 -1.43 8.84
N ALA A 127 14.15 -0.17 8.69
CA ALA A 127 12.84 0.14 8.11
C ALA A 127 12.76 -0.23 6.61
N PHE A 128 13.89 -0.21 5.90
CA PHE A 128 13.95 -0.68 4.52
C PHE A 128 13.84 -2.21 4.41
N VAL A 129 14.52 -2.97 5.28
CA VAL A 129 14.36 -4.43 5.36
C VAL A 129 12.91 -4.78 5.68
N PHE A 130 12.30 -4.08 6.64
CA PHE A 130 10.86 -4.22 6.92
C PHE A 130 10.00 -3.98 5.68
N LEU A 131 10.25 -2.89 4.94
CA LEU A 131 9.49 -2.58 3.72
C LEU A 131 9.65 -3.69 2.68
N MET A 132 10.88 -4.16 2.47
CA MET A 132 11.20 -5.19 1.47
C MET A 132 10.58 -6.53 1.82
N LEU A 133 10.83 -7.07 3.01
CA LEU A 133 10.35 -8.40 3.42
C LEU A 133 8.82 -8.52 3.45
N ASN A 134 8.13 -7.39 3.55
CA ASN A 134 6.68 -7.37 3.63
C ASN A 134 5.98 -6.94 2.33
N MET A 135 6.69 -6.43 1.34
CA MET A 135 6.11 -6.17 0.03
C MET A 135 5.93 -7.50 -0.71
N ASN A 136 4.69 -7.86 -1.02
CA ASN A 136 4.40 -9.06 -1.80
C ASN A 136 4.65 -8.79 -3.29
N TYR A 137 5.86 -9.14 -3.72
CA TYR A 137 6.33 -8.95 -5.08
C TYR A 137 5.45 -9.65 -6.12
N CYS A 138 4.99 -10.88 -5.84
CA CYS A 138 4.08 -11.61 -6.72
C CYS A 138 2.76 -10.87 -6.93
N TYR A 139 2.15 -10.33 -5.87
CA TYR A 139 0.90 -9.59 -6.00
C TYR A 139 1.05 -8.25 -6.72
N VAL A 140 2.21 -7.60 -6.63
CA VAL A 140 2.52 -6.40 -7.43
C VAL A 140 2.55 -6.74 -8.93
N ILE A 141 3.13 -7.88 -9.28
CA ILE A 141 3.19 -8.38 -10.67
C ILE A 141 1.82 -8.85 -11.15
N ASP A 142 1.09 -9.57 -10.30
CA ASP A 142 -0.15 -10.26 -10.66
C ASP A 142 -1.32 -9.29 -10.72
N VAL A 143 -1.57 -8.56 -9.63
CA VAL A 143 -2.75 -7.71 -9.45
C VAL A 143 -2.40 -6.25 -9.74
N VAL A 144 -1.77 -6.00 -10.89
CA VAL A 144 -1.06 -4.73 -11.23
C VAL A 144 -1.86 -3.45 -10.91
N ARG A 145 -3.16 -3.41 -11.26
CA ARG A 145 -3.97 -2.18 -11.17
C ARG A 145 -4.10 -1.68 -9.73
N ILE A 146 -4.41 -2.57 -8.78
CA ILE A 146 -4.63 -2.13 -7.39
C ILE A 146 -3.31 -1.75 -6.71
N TYR A 147 -2.21 -2.44 -7.00
CA TYR A 147 -0.90 -2.16 -6.38
C TYR A 147 -0.26 -0.88 -6.91
N ILE A 148 -0.46 -0.54 -8.19
CA ILE A 148 -0.12 0.78 -8.73
C ILE A 148 -0.92 1.85 -7.97
N ALA A 149 -2.23 1.67 -7.86
CA ALA A 149 -3.10 2.63 -7.21
C ALA A 149 -2.77 2.81 -5.71
N TYR A 150 -2.50 1.73 -4.99
CA TYR A 150 -2.06 1.73 -3.60
C TYR A 150 -0.78 2.52 -3.38
N ALA A 151 0.24 2.30 -4.21
CA ALA A 151 1.52 2.97 -4.04
C ALA A 151 1.45 4.47 -4.34
N ILE A 152 0.74 4.86 -5.42
CA ILE A 152 0.51 6.27 -5.75
C ILE A 152 -0.32 6.91 -4.63
N PHE A 153 -1.42 6.28 -4.20
CA PHE A 153 -2.25 6.79 -3.12
C PHE A 153 -1.43 6.98 -1.84
N ALA A 154 -0.60 6.00 -1.47
CA ALA A 154 0.23 6.08 -0.28
C ALA A 154 1.22 7.27 -0.32
N LEU A 155 1.89 7.47 -1.46
CA LEU A 155 2.80 8.60 -1.66
C LEU A 155 2.06 9.94 -1.53
N PHE A 156 0.91 10.08 -2.19
CA PHE A 156 0.14 11.32 -2.15
C PHE A 156 -0.54 11.56 -0.79
N LEU A 157 -0.92 10.49 -0.08
CA LEU A 157 -1.41 10.57 1.29
C LEU A 157 -0.34 11.08 2.24
N TYR A 158 0.90 10.61 2.09
CA TYR A 158 2.04 11.13 2.83
C TYR A 158 2.27 12.63 2.52
N ILE A 159 2.24 13.02 1.24
CA ILE A 159 2.44 14.44 0.84
C ILE A 159 1.32 15.34 1.40
N ASP A 160 0.07 14.89 1.34
CA ASP A 160 -1.10 15.61 1.86
C ASP A 160 -1.07 15.75 3.39
N VAL A 161 -0.86 14.65 4.11
CA VAL A 161 -1.05 14.60 5.57
C VAL A 161 0.24 14.90 6.34
N ILE A 162 1.38 14.35 5.93
CA ILE A 162 2.68 14.58 6.59
C ILE A 162 3.36 15.81 6.04
N GLU A 163 3.55 15.95 4.73
CA GLU A 163 4.24 17.14 4.19
C GLU A 163 3.36 18.39 4.26
N LYS A 164 2.03 18.23 4.23
CA LYS A 164 1.03 19.30 4.11
C LYS A 164 1.22 20.14 2.83
N LYS A 165 1.63 19.51 1.73
CA LYS A 165 1.94 20.17 0.45
C LYS A 165 0.96 19.78 -0.65
N TYR A 166 0.79 20.67 -1.62
CA TYR A 166 0.06 20.43 -2.89
C TYR A 166 -1.33 19.79 -2.73
N ARG A 167 -2.10 20.17 -1.71
CA ARG A 167 -3.38 19.50 -1.39
C ARG A 167 -4.35 19.40 -2.58
N PRO A 168 -4.57 20.44 -3.41
CA PRO A 168 -5.44 20.32 -4.58
C PRO A 168 -4.98 19.23 -5.54
N LEU A 169 -3.66 19.13 -5.78
CA LEU A 169 -3.08 18.08 -6.60
C LEU A 169 -3.27 16.70 -5.97
N CYS A 170 -3.10 16.55 -4.65
CA CYS A 170 -3.35 15.28 -3.97
C CYS A 170 -4.80 14.82 -4.15
N PHE A 171 -5.77 15.72 -4.01
CA PHE A 171 -7.18 15.40 -4.25
C PHE A 171 -7.48 15.08 -5.71
N ALA A 172 -6.87 15.78 -6.67
CA ALA A 172 -6.98 15.46 -8.08
C ALA A 172 -6.44 14.04 -8.38
N VAL A 173 -5.31 13.68 -7.78
CA VAL A 173 -4.74 12.32 -7.87
C VAL A 173 -5.67 11.29 -7.24
N TYR A 174 -6.24 11.55 -6.05
CA TYR A 174 -7.20 10.65 -5.43
C TYR A 174 -8.41 10.37 -6.32
N ILE A 175 -8.97 11.41 -6.94
CA ILE A 175 -10.08 11.28 -7.89
C ILE A 175 -9.65 10.45 -9.09
N GLY A 176 -8.48 10.74 -9.69
CA GLY A 176 -7.94 9.96 -10.80
C GLY A 176 -7.77 8.48 -10.45
N LEU A 177 -7.29 8.17 -9.24
CA LEU A 177 -7.13 6.80 -8.77
C LEU A 177 -8.46 6.07 -8.57
N CYS A 178 -9.55 6.76 -8.22
CA CYS A 178 -10.89 6.16 -8.20
C CYS A 178 -11.32 5.69 -9.60
N TYR A 179 -10.94 6.40 -10.66
CA TYR A 179 -11.17 6.00 -12.05
C TYR A 179 -10.19 4.94 -12.56
N PHE A 180 -9.06 4.76 -11.87
CA PHE A 180 -8.09 3.70 -12.18
C PHE A 180 -8.47 2.38 -11.51
N HIS A 181 -8.88 2.42 -10.24
CA HIS A 181 -9.34 1.25 -9.53
C HIS A 181 -10.41 1.61 -8.48
N TYR A 182 -11.61 1.07 -8.65
CA TYR A 182 -12.78 1.36 -7.81
C TYR A 182 -12.55 1.16 -6.30
N ALA A 183 -11.75 0.17 -5.87
CA ALA A 183 -11.43 -0.04 -4.45
C ALA A 183 -10.78 1.18 -3.75
N ILE A 184 -10.19 2.11 -4.51
CA ILE A 184 -9.62 3.35 -3.96
C ILE A 184 -10.69 4.29 -3.38
N VAL A 185 -11.93 4.19 -3.85
CA VAL A 185 -13.05 5.03 -3.38
C VAL A 185 -13.18 4.94 -1.85
N LEU A 186 -13.07 3.74 -1.27
CA LEU A 186 -13.18 3.56 0.18
C LEU A 186 -12.10 4.34 0.94
N PHE A 187 -10.85 4.31 0.48
CA PHE A 187 -9.75 5.04 1.13
C PHE A 187 -9.89 6.56 0.96
N VAL A 188 -10.42 7.02 -0.18
CA VAL A 188 -10.75 8.44 -0.39
C VAL A 188 -11.85 8.88 0.56
N LEU A 189 -12.92 8.10 0.72
CA LEU A 189 -13.99 8.39 1.67
C LEU A 189 -13.48 8.46 3.11
N LEU A 190 -12.69 7.47 3.53
CA LEU A 190 -12.04 7.48 4.86
C LEU A 190 -11.17 8.72 5.05
N ARG A 191 -10.42 9.13 4.01
CA ARG A 191 -9.59 10.34 4.04
C ARG A 191 -10.41 11.63 4.17
N ILE A 192 -11.52 11.73 3.43
CA ILE A 192 -12.46 12.87 3.49
C ILE A 192 -13.09 12.94 4.88
N ILE A 193 -13.61 11.82 5.39
CA ILE A 193 -14.22 11.79 6.72
C ILE A 193 -13.20 12.16 7.79
N PHE A 194 -11.99 11.60 7.71
CA PHE A 194 -10.91 11.96 8.62
C PHE A 194 -10.56 13.45 8.58
N PHE A 195 -10.68 14.12 7.43
CA PHE A 195 -10.45 15.57 7.34
C PHE A 195 -11.37 16.37 8.29
N PHE A 196 -12.60 15.90 8.49
CA PHE A 196 -13.57 16.50 9.40
C PHE A 196 -13.40 16.02 10.84
N THR A 197 -12.98 14.77 11.06
CA THR A 197 -12.88 14.19 12.40
C THR A 197 -11.51 14.35 13.08
N ARG A 198 -10.47 14.77 12.36
CA ARG A 198 -9.10 14.93 12.90
C ARG A 198 -8.96 15.90 14.06
N LYS A 199 -9.95 16.79 14.27
CA LYS A 199 -9.98 17.73 15.41
C LYS A 199 -10.55 17.09 16.68
N LEU A 200 -11.18 15.92 16.59
CA LEU A 200 -11.72 15.20 17.74
C LEU A 200 -10.57 14.76 18.68
N ARG A 201 -10.86 14.76 19.98
CA ARG A 201 -9.91 14.44 21.05
C ARG A 201 -10.52 13.41 22.00
N GLY A 202 -9.68 12.70 22.76
CA GLY A 202 -10.13 11.78 23.81
C GLY A 202 -11.05 10.67 23.29
N VAL A 203 -12.10 10.35 24.06
CA VAL A 203 -13.05 9.27 23.75
C VAL A 203 -13.72 9.46 22.39
N LEU A 204 -14.05 10.69 21.99
CA LEU A 204 -14.67 10.97 20.69
C LEU A 204 -13.77 10.56 19.52
N SER A 205 -12.46 10.74 19.63
CA SER A 205 -11.52 10.31 18.58
C SER A 205 -11.45 8.79 18.44
N VAL A 206 -11.61 8.06 19.55
CA VAL A 206 -11.67 6.60 19.59
C VAL A 206 -12.99 6.10 19.01
N LEU A 207 -14.12 6.65 19.47
CA LEU A 207 -15.45 6.33 18.94
C LEU A 207 -15.54 6.59 17.44
N ALA A 208 -14.96 7.69 16.95
CA ALA A 208 -14.88 7.96 15.52
C ALA A 208 -14.04 6.90 14.77
N ALA A 209 -12.90 6.47 15.32
CA ALA A 209 -12.04 5.46 14.70
C ALA A 209 -12.71 4.10 14.51
N PHE A 210 -13.62 3.71 15.41
CA PHE A 210 -14.35 2.44 15.32
C PHE A 210 -15.73 2.58 14.69
N GLY A 211 -16.46 3.64 15.03
CA GLY A 211 -17.82 3.89 14.57
C GLY A 211 -17.90 4.24 13.09
N ILE A 212 -16.96 5.03 12.56
CA ILE A 212 -17.02 5.48 11.16
C ILE A 212 -16.87 4.32 10.18
N PRO A 213 -15.87 3.42 10.30
CA PRO A 213 -15.81 2.24 9.45
C PRO A 213 -17.07 1.38 9.53
N LEU A 214 -17.67 1.24 10.72
CA LEU A 214 -18.91 0.49 10.91
C LEU A 214 -20.10 1.16 10.20
N VAL A 215 -20.26 2.48 10.34
CA VAL A 215 -21.30 3.23 9.62
C VAL A 215 -21.12 3.13 8.12
N LEU A 216 -19.88 3.22 7.62
CA LEU A 216 -19.59 3.03 6.19
C LEU A 216 -19.96 1.63 5.71
N TYR A 217 -19.66 0.60 6.49
CA TYR A 217 -20.06 -0.77 6.19
C TYR A 217 -21.58 -0.94 6.16
N ILE A 218 -22.29 -0.38 7.15
CA ILE A 218 -23.76 -0.41 7.19
C ILE A 218 -24.34 0.34 5.98
N ALA A 219 -23.84 1.54 5.69
CA ALA A 219 -24.27 2.33 4.53
C ALA A 219 -24.02 1.58 3.22
N TYR A 220 -22.89 0.89 3.10
CA TYR A 220 -22.58 0.01 1.97
C TYR A 220 -23.59 -1.13 1.83
N ARG A 221 -23.93 -1.83 2.93
CA ARG A 221 -24.92 -2.92 2.94
C ARG A 221 -26.33 -2.44 2.65
N VAL A 222 -26.71 -1.27 3.15
CA VAL A 222 -28.01 -0.63 2.90
C VAL A 222 -28.11 -0.18 1.46
N ALA A 223 -27.09 0.50 0.93
CA ALA A 223 -27.04 0.88 -0.48
C ALA A 223 -27.25 -0.36 -1.35
N PHE A 224 -26.48 -1.43 -1.13
CA PHE A 224 -26.64 -2.70 -1.84
C PHE A 224 -28.09 -3.22 -1.87
N PHE A 225 -28.78 -3.20 -0.73
CA PHE A 225 -30.17 -3.65 -0.61
C PHE A 225 -31.17 -2.80 -1.42
N PHE A 226 -30.96 -1.49 -1.49
CA PHE A 226 -31.86 -0.56 -2.19
C PHE A 226 -31.52 -0.35 -3.68
N THR A 227 -30.39 -0.86 -4.16
CA THR A 227 -29.88 -0.56 -5.51
C THR A 227 -30.35 -1.46 -6.64
N GLY A 228 -31.20 -2.45 -6.36
CA GLY A 228 -31.84 -3.31 -7.37
C GLY A 228 -32.80 -2.61 -8.34
N GLY A 229 -32.70 -1.29 -8.55
CA GLY A 229 -33.62 -0.52 -9.40
C GLY A 229 -33.12 0.84 -9.94
N ASN A 230 -31.83 1.21 -9.83
CA ASN A 230 -31.34 2.52 -10.31
C ASN A 230 -30.07 2.42 -11.16
N VAL A 231 -30.08 2.95 -12.39
CA VAL A 231 -29.04 2.76 -13.45
C VAL A 231 -27.63 3.24 -13.08
N VAL A 232 -27.50 4.28 -12.25
CA VAL A 232 -26.18 4.77 -11.78
C VAL A 232 -25.62 3.91 -10.65
N LEU A 233 -26.51 3.32 -9.85
CA LEU A 233 -26.16 2.47 -8.73
C LEU A 233 -26.07 0.99 -9.12
N SER A 234 -26.72 0.56 -10.21
CA SER A 234 -26.56 -0.78 -10.78
C SER A 234 -25.14 -0.99 -11.31
N VAL A 235 -24.52 0.06 -11.85
CA VAL A 235 -23.09 0.04 -12.20
C VAL A 235 -22.21 -0.14 -10.97
N LEU A 236 -22.63 0.27 -9.78
CA LEU A 236 -21.93 0.01 -8.52
C LEU A 236 -22.28 -1.38 -7.95
N SER A 237 -23.53 -1.85 -8.06
CA SER A 237 -23.96 -3.18 -7.60
C SER A 237 -23.36 -4.30 -8.47
N ASP A 238 -23.37 -4.17 -9.80
CA ASP A 238 -22.72 -5.11 -10.73
C ASP A 238 -21.20 -5.24 -10.47
N ARG A 239 -20.59 -4.17 -9.95
CA ARG A 239 -19.17 -4.16 -9.53
C ARG A 239 -18.95 -4.83 -8.18
N ILE A 240 -19.98 -4.90 -7.34
CA ILE A 240 -19.96 -5.49 -6.00
C ILE A 240 -20.31 -6.99 -6.07
N ASP A 241 -21.29 -7.37 -6.90
CA ASP A 241 -21.78 -8.75 -7.07
C ASP A 241 -20.67 -9.70 -7.58
N LYS A 242 -19.87 -9.25 -8.55
CA LYS A 242 -18.72 -10.00 -9.08
C LYS A 242 -17.64 -10.32 -8.04
N TYR A 243 -17.64 -9.67 -6.87
CA TYR A 243 -16.71 -9.98 -5.78
C TYR A 243 -17.24 -11.00 -4.78
N GLN A 244 -18.55 -11.23 -4.72
CA GLN A 244 -19.15 -12.26 -3.85
C GLN A 244 -19.04 -13.67 -4.45
N GLU A 245 -18.96 -13.77 -5.79
CA GLU A 245 -18.81 -15.05 -6.50
C GLU A 245 -17.41 -15.69 -6.40
N TYR A 246 -16.42 -14.99 -5.81
CA TYR A 246 -15.09 -15.58 -5.56
C TYR A 246 -15.13 -16.49 -4.32
N GLU A 247 -15.82 -17.62 -4.43
CA GLU A 247 -15.73 -18.73 -3.48
C GLU A 247 -14.57 -19.65 -3.85
N VAL A 248 -13.36 -19.42 -3.34
CA VAL A 248 -12.47 -20.51 -2.86
C VAL A 248 -11.52 -19.95 -1.81
N PHE A 249 -11.52 -20.63 -0.66
CA PHE A 249 -10.90 -20.24 0.60
C PHE A 249 -9.46 -20.75 0.72
N GLY A 250 -8.56 -19.88 1.18
CA GLY A 250 -7.32 -20.30 1.82
C GLY A 250 -7.30 -19.78 3.25
N ILE A 251 -7.61 -20.62 4.23
CA ILE A 251 -7.70 -20.22 5.64
C ILE A 251 -6.40 -19.55 6.12
N TRP A 252 -5.27 -20.01 5.59
CA TRP A 252 -3.95 -19.50 5.91
C TRP A 252 -3.69 -18.09 5.34
N GLN A 253 -4.12 -17.80 4.11
CA GLN A 253 -4.06 -16.47 3.48
C GLN A 253 -4.85 -15.44 4.30
N PHE A 254 -6.05 -15.83 4.72
CA PHE A 254 -6.91 -14.98 5.53
C PHE A 254 -6.30 -14.72 6.91
N LEU A 255 -5.90 -15.78 7.63
CA LEU A 255 -5.28 -15.65 8.95
C LEU A 255 -3.99 -14.83 8.90
N ALA A 256 -3.11 -15.06 7.92
CA ALA A 256 -1.89 -14.27 7.74
C ALA A 256 -2.20 -12.78 7.53
N SER A 257 -3.25 -12.48 6.75
CA SER A 257 -3.68 -11.10 6.51
C SER A 257 -4.22 -10.44 7.78
N VAL A 258 -5.02 -11.16 8.58
CA VAL A 258 -5.55 -10.66 9.86
C VAL A 258 -4.43 -10.39 10.86
N VAL A 259 -3.52 -11.36 11.06
CA VAL A 259 -2.35 -11.20 11.94
C VAL A 259 -1.56 -9.96 11.55
N ARG A 260 -1.36 -9.76 10.25
CA ARG A 260 -0.62 -8.62 9.74
C ARG A 260 -1.32 -7.28 9.97
N VAL A 261 -2.64 -7.21 9.79
CA VAL A 261 -3.41 -5.99 10.10
C VAL A 261 -3.31 -5.67 11.58
N LEU A 262 -3.40 -6.67 12.47
CA LEU A 262 -3.25 -6.47 13.92
C LEU A 262 -1.85 -5.96 14.27
N PHE A 263 -0.81 -6.52 13.66
CA PHE A 263 0.56 -6.08 13.86
C PHE A 263 0.78 -4.64 13.36
N LEU A 264 0.29 -4.29 12.18
CA LEU A 264 0.36 -2.93 11.65
C LEU A 264 -0.43 -1.94 12.54
N LEU A 265 -1.60 -2.36 13.04
CA LEU A 265 -2.39 -1.57 13.98
C LEU A 265 -1.60 -1.28 15.27
N ALA A 266 -0.87 -2.26 15.79
CA ALA A 266 -0.01 -2.08 16.96
C ALA A 266 1.08 -1.03 16.69
N ILE A 267 1.73 -1.05 15.52
CA ILE A 267 2.71 -0.01 15.11
C ILE A 267 2.06 1.37 15.13
N MET A 268 0.84 1.51 14.59
CA MET A 268 0.14 2.80 14.54
C MET A 268 -0.23 3.30 15.93
N VAL A 269 -0.71 2.42 16.81
CA VAL A 269 -1.05 2.76 18.20
C VAL A 269 0.20 3.23 18.94
N VAL A 270 1.32 2.53 18.80
CA VAL A 270 2.62 2.95 19.38
C VAL A 270 3.04 4.31 18.82
N ALA A 271 2.92 4.53 17.51
CA ALA A 271 3.24 5.82 16.89
C ALA A 271 2.37 6.96 17.44
N VAL A 272 1.07 6.72 17.62
CA VAL A 272 0.12 7.68 18.20
C VAL A 272 0.49 8.03 19.63
N GLU A 273 0.75 7.03 20.48
CA GLU A 273 1.12 7.27 21.87
C GLU A 273 2.45 8.01 22.00
N PHE A 274 3.43 7.64 21.18
CA PHE A 274 4.72 8.29 21.16
C PHE A 274 4.63 9.76 20.66
N ALA A 275 3.81 10.00 19.63
CA ALA A 275 3.53 11.36 19.15
C ALA A 275 2.81 12.22 20.20
N LYS A 276 1.86 11.65 20.96
CA LYS A 276 1.19 12.35 22.08
C LYS A 276 2.19 12.76 23.15
N GLN A 277 3.10 11.86 23.54
CA GLN A 277 4.10 12.14 24.58
C GLN A 277 5.01 13.31 24.20
N ILE A 278 5.52 13.35 22.96
CA ILE A 278 6.35 14.47 22.49
C ILE A 278 5.57 15.77 22.44
N THR A 279 4.29 15.72 22.03
CA THR A 279 3.45 16.92 21.91
C THR A 279 3.16 17.59 23.27
N LYS A 280 3.27 16.84 24.38
CA LYS A 280 3.10 17.33 25.75
C LYS A 280 4.36 17.99 26.36
N ARG A 281 5.54 17.86 25.76
CA ARG A 281 6.79 18.44 26.30
C ARG A 281 6.82 19.97 26.10
N ASN A 282 7.43 20.70 27.04
CA ASN A 282 7.50 22.17 27.05
C ASN A 282 8.24 22.73 25.81
N ASN A 283 7.80 23.89 25.32
CA ASN A 283 8.30 24.52 24.10
C ASN A 283 9.66 25.21 24.33
N THR A 284 10.73 24.63 23.79
CA THR A 284 11.93 25.38 23.37
C THR A 284 12.03 25.36 21.84
N ASP A 285 12.77 26.27 21.21
CA ASP A 285 12.71 26.47 19.75
C ASP A 285 13.09 25.22 18.92
N GLY A 286 13.99 24.38 19.42
CA GLY A 286 14.30 23.07 18.82
C GLY A 286 13.17 22.04 18.92
N ILE A 287 12.28 22.18 19.89
CA ILE A 287 11.13 21.29 20.13
C ILE A 287 9.95 21.64 19.22
N LYS A 288 9.84 22.87 18.73
CA LYS A 288 8.71 23.32 17.89
C LYS A 288 8.57 22.54 16.58
N ASN A 289 9.69 22.31 15.87
CA ASN A 289 9.68 21.51 14.64
C ASN A 289 9.36 20.03 14.92
N LYS A 290 9.95 19.47 15.99
CA LYS A 290 9.68 18.10 16.45
C LYS A 290 8.20 17.92 16.80
N ARG A 291 7.60 18.89 17.50
CA ARG A 291 6.18 18.91 17.87
C ARG A 291 5.26 18.95 16.64
N ASN A 292 5.59 19.76 15.64
CA ASN A 292 4.81 19.81 14.40
C ASN A 292 4.83 18.46 13.66
N ASP A 293 5.98 17.80 13.60
CA ASP A 293 6.09 16.46 13.02
C ASP A 293 5.31 15.43 13.84
N SER A 294 5.36 15.49 15.17
CA SER A 294 4.56 14.64 16.04
C SER A 294 3.06 14.81 15.79
N ILE A 295 2.55 16.04 15.64
CA ILE A 295 1.14 16.30 15.35
C ILE A 295 0.75 15.68 14.00
N ARG A 296 1.62 15.81 12.98
CA ARG A 296 1.37 15.26 11.65
C ARG A 296 1.38 13.72 11.66
N VAL A 297 2.33 13.11 12.36
CA VAL A 297 2.39 11.66 12.53
C VAL A 297 1.19 11.15 13.33
N TYR A 298 0.75 11.88 14.36
CA TYR A 298 -0.47 11.57 15.09
C TYR A 298 -1.70 11.54 14.16
N GLU A 299 -1.89 12.58 13.34
CA GLU A 299 -2.99 12.63 12.37
C GLU A 299 -2.88 11.48 11.36
N TYR A 300 -1.69 11.25 10.80
CA TYR A 300 -1.45 10.20 9.81
C TYR A 300 -1.72 8.80 10.37
N SER A 301 -1.13 8.46 11.52
CA SER A 301 -1.33 7.17 12.17
C SER A 301 -2.78 6.96 12.61
N THR A 302 -3.49 8.02 13.00
CA THR A 302 -4.93 7.92 13.32
C THR A 302 -5.75 7.57 12.07
N LEU A 303 -5.45 8.18 10.92
CA LEU A 303 -6.07 7.78 9.66
C LEU A 303 -5.74 6.33 9.29
N LEU A 304 -4.50 5.87 9.52
CA LEU A 304 -4.15 4.47 9.27
C LEU A 304 -4.92 3.50 10.19
N ILE A 305 -5.23 3.92 11.43
CA ILE A 305 -6.11 3.15 12.32
C ILE A 305 -7.51 3.05 11.71
N TYR A 306 -8.07 4.13 11.16
CA TYR A 306 -9.39 4.09 10.49
C TYR A 306 -9.37 3.09 9.33
N ILE A 307 -8.32 3.12 8.51
CA ILE A 307 -8.13 2.19 7.39
C ILE A 307 -8.03 0.75 7.90
N SER A 308 -7.24 0.50 8.95
CA SER A 308 -7.06 -0.85 9.50
C SER A 308 -8.33 -1.40 10.12
N VAL A 309 -9.07 -0.58 10.89
CA VAL A 309 -10.36 -0.96 11.47
C VAL A 309 -11.37 -1.26 10.36
N SER A 310 -11.32 -0.53 9.24
CA SER A 310 -12.18 -0.83 8.10
C SER A 310 -12.00 -2.24 7.54
N VAL A 311 -10.78 -2.80 7.59
CA VAL A 311 -10.52 -4.18 7.16
C VAL A 311 -11.35 -5.17 7.97
N PHE A 312 -11.47 -4.97 9.28
CA PHE A 312 -12.30 -5.81 10.15
C PHE A 312 -13.80 -5.61 9.92
N THR A 313 -14.25 -4.39 9.61
CA THR A 313 -15.67 -4.17 9.31
C THR A 313 -16.07 -4.78 7.97
N PHE A 314 -15.15 -4.86 7.01
CA PHE A 314 -15.33 -5.50 5.72
C PHE A 314 -14.73 -6.91 5.68
N ILE A 315 -14.67 -7.61 6.82
CA ILE A 315 -14.00 -8.92 6.96
C ILE A 315 -14.58 -10.02 6.05
N THR A 316 -15.85 -9.86 5.65
CA THR A 316 -16.53 -10.75 4.71
C THR A 316 -16.08 -10.55 3.25
N ASN A 317 -15.40 -9.44 2.93
CA ASN A 317 -14.83 -9.21 1.60
C ASN A 317 -13.39 -9.73 1.56
N TYR A 318 -13.21 -10.93 1.04
CA TYR A 318 -11.92 -11.61 0.98
C TYR A 318 -10.83 -10.79 0.27
N GLN A 319 -11.13 -10.24 -0.90
CA GLN A 319 -10.14 -9.49 -1.69
C GLN A 319 -9.70 -8.22 -0.96
N TYR A 320 -10.60 -7.61 -0.19
CA TYR A 320 -10.27 -6.48 0.66
C TYR A 320 -9.35 -6.89 1.83
N VAL A 321 -9.68 -7.96 2.55
CA VAL A 321 -8.87 -8.47 3.67
C VAL A 321 -7.50 -8.93 3.21
N LEU A 322 -7.40 -9.56 2.04
CA LEU A 322 -6.15 -10.08 1.49
C LEU A 322 -5.21 -8.97 1.01
N ARG A 323 -5.74 -7.96 0.30
CA ARG A 323 -4.91 -6.99 -0.44
C ARG A 323 -4.60 -5.73 0.38
N THR A 324 -5.52 -5.29 1.25
CA THR A 324 -5.36 -4.06 2.05
C THR A 324 -4.21 -4.09 3.07
N PRO A 325 -3.82 -5.21 3.70
CA PRO A 325 -2.67 -5.26 4.59
C PRO A 325 -1.37 -4.80 3.90
N TYR A 326 -1.19 -5.12 2.62
CA TYR A 326 -0.03 -4.68 1.84
C TYR A 326 -0.05 -3.18 1.56
N PHE A 327 -1.22 -2.59 1.34
CA PHE A 327 -1.37 -1.13 1.24
C PHE A 327 -1.00 -0.44 2.56
N ILE A 328 -1.54 -0.94 3.68
CA ILE A 328 -1.25 -0.42 5.02
C ILE A 328 0.25 -0.53 5.32
N GLN A 329 0.94 -1.58 4.84
CA GLN A 329 2.39 -1.72 4.98
C GLN A 329 3.18 -0.56 4.37
N ILE A 330 2.85 -0.19 3.12
CA ILE A 330 3.52 0.91 2.41
C ILE A 330 3.37 2.18 3.24
N LEU A 331 2.15 2.42 3.73
CA LEU A 331 1.84 3.58 4.58
C LEU A 331 2.58 3.54 5.93
N ALA A 332 2.72 2.37 6.54
CA ALA A 332 3.33 2.15 7.85
C ALA A 332 4.84 2.41 7.89
N SER A 333 5.52 2.46 6.74
CA SER A 333 6.94 2.81 6.65
C SER A 333 7.27 4.17 7.30
N ALA A 334 6.38 5.17 7.16
CA ALA A 334 6.55 6.49 7.76
C ALA A 334 6.45 6.49 9.31
N PRO A 335 5.36 5.99 9.93
CA PRO A 335 5.27 5.93 11.39
C PRO A 335 6.33 5.01 12.01
N LEU A 336 6.71 3.92 11.33
CA LEU A 336 7.78 3.04 11.80
C LEU A 336 9.13 3.76 11.88
N LEU A 337 9.52 4.47 10.80
CA LEU A 337 10.72 5.32 10.79
C LEU A 337 10.67 6.38 11.89
N TYR A 338 9.50 6.99 12.10
CA TYR A 338 9.32 7.99 13.16
C TYR A 338 9.54 7.40 14.56
N ILE A 339 9.01 6.20 14.84
CA ILE A 339 9.21 5.55 16.14
C ILE A 339 10.70 5.25 16.35
N PHE A 340 11.34 4.55 15.42
CA PHE A 340 12.76 4.17 15.56
C PHE A 340 13.68 5.36 15.72
N THR A 341 13.51 6.37 14.86
CA THR A 341 14.36 7.57 14.90
C THR A 341 14.29 8.28 16.25
N ASN A 342 13.11 8.32 16.88
CA ASN A 342 12.97 9.01 18.15
C ASN A 342 13.28 8.14 19.36
N GLN A 343 12.94 6.84 19.35
CA GLN A 343 13.29 5.93 20.44
C GLN A 343 14.81 5.75 20.55
N ARG A 344 15.52 5.70 19.42
CA ARG A 344 16.99 5.61 19.39
C ARG A 344 17.65 6.85 19.97
N LYS A 345 17.10 8.04 19.67
CA LYS A 345 17.54 9.31 20.28
C LYS A 345 17.32 9.35 21.79
N GLU A 346 16.29 8.65 22.28
CA GLU A 346 15.96 8.57 23.72
C GLU A 346 16.57 7.33 24.41
N GLN A 347 17.40 6.54 23.71
CA GLN A 347 18.11 5.35 24.22
C GLN A 347 17.23 4.35 25.00
N LEU A 348 15.97 4.20 24.58
CA LEU A 348 15.02 3.35 25.31
C LEU A 348 15.31 1.86 25.07
N LYS A 349 15.48 1.06 26.13
CA LYS A 349 15.62 -0.42 26.06
C LYS A 349 14.47 -1.10 25.27
N ARG A 350 13.29 -0.47 25.24
CA ARG A 350 12.11 -0.95 24.50
C ARG A 350 12.33 -1.00 22.97
N LEU A 351 13.30 -0.26 22.44
CA LEU A 351 13.61 -0.23 21.01
C LEU A 351 14.05 -1.61 20.50
N GLN A 352 14.95 -2.28 21.21
CA GLN A 352 15.49 -3.59 20.80
C GLN A 352 14.40 -4.66 20.71
N ILE A 353 13.47 -4.66 21.67
CA ILE A 353 12.33 -5.59 21.67
C ILE A 353 11.43 -5.31 20.47
N MET A 354 11.14 -4.04 20.17
CA MET A 354 10.30 -3.67 19.04
C MET A 354 10.96 -4.02 17.70
N GLU A 355 12.27 -3.78 17.55
CA GLU A 355 13.05 -4.19 16.39
C GLU A 355 13.01 -5.71 16.21
N LEU A 356 13.16 -6.48 17.29
CA LEU A 356 13.07 -7.93 17.24
C LEU A 356 11.68 -8.41 16.79
N ILE A 357 10.60 -7.87 17.36
CA ILE A 357 9.23 -8.23 17.00
C ILE A 357 8.97 -7.90 15.52
N VAL A 358 9.36 -6.70 15.08
CA VAL A 358 9.15 -6.27 13.70
C VAL A 358 9.92 -7.15 12.72
N LEU A 359 11.17 -7.51 13.06
CA LEU A 359 11.97 -8.39 12.22
C LEU A 359 11.42 -9.82 12.18
N ALA A 360 10.99 -10.36 13.33
CA ALA A 360 10.42 -11.70 13.43
C ALA A 360 9.12 -11.82 12.61
N GLU A 361 8.23 -10.82 12.70
CA GLU A 361 7.00 -10.78 11.88
C GLU A 361 7.34 -10.67 10.40
N SER A 362 8.25 -9.77 10.03
CA SER A 362 8.67 -9.57 8.64
C SER A 362 9.26 -10.83 8.01
N LEU A 363 10.11 -11.54 8.75
CA LEU A 363 10.71 -12.81 8.32
C LEU A 363 9.64 -13.90 8.21
N SER A 364 8.76 -14.02 9.20
CA SER A 364 7.66 -14.99 9.18
C SER A 364 6.74 -14.77 7.98
N HIS A 365 6.40 -13.51 7.70
CA HIS A 365 5.61 -13.15 6.54
C HIS A 365 6.34 -13.45 5.23
N PHE A 366 7.64 -13.12 5.13
CA PHE A 366 8.41 -13.40 3.92
C PHE A 366 8.54 -14.91 3.66
N ILE A 367 8.74 -15.72 4.71
CA ILE A 367 8.73 -17.19 4.61
C ILE A 367 7.37 -17.68 4.12
N TYR A 368 6.27 -17.13 4.65
CA TYR A 368 4.92 -17.43 4.17
C TYR A 368 4.78 -17.13 2.67
N LEU A 369 5.24 -15.96 2.20
CA LEU A 369 5.20 -15.61 0.78
C LEU A 369 6.02 -16.59 -0.08
N LEU A 370 7.21 -16.99 0.37
CA LEU A 370 8.05 -17.94 -0.34
C LEU A 370 7.37 -19.29 -0.51
N ILE A 371 6.77 -19.82 0.56
CA ILE A 371 6.16 -21.15 0.57
C ILE A 371 4.84 -21.16 -0.21
N TYR A 372 3.98 -20.17 0.02
CA TYR A 372 2.58 -20.23 -0.43
C TYR A 372 2.23 -19.33 -1.62
N VAL A 373 3.07 -18.34 -1.95
CA VAL A 373 2.75 -17.35 -3.01
C VAL A 373 3.74 -17.44 -4.16
N TYR A 374 5.05 -17.48 -3.89
CA TYR A 374 6.08 -17.34 -4.92
C TYR A 374 6.39 -18.65 -5.67
N GLY A 375 5.79 -19.77 -5.25
CA GLY A 375 5.90 -21.06 -5.93
C GLY A 375 5.40 -21.02 -7.38
N ASN A 376 4.39 -20.20 -7.66
CA ASN A 376 3.74 -20.10 -8.97
C ASN A 376 4.44 -19.13 -9.94
N LEU A 377 5.52 -18.46 -9.52
CA LEU A 377 6.25 -17.52 -10.38
C LEU A 377 7.28 -18.24 -11.26
N SER A 378 7.02 -18.21 -12.56
CA SER A 378 7.92 -18.60 -13.66
C SER A 378 8.61 -17.38 -14.28
N PHE A 379 9.87 -17.59 -14.69
CA PHE A 379 10.67 -16.57 -15.35
C PHE A 379 11.35 -17.19 -16.58
N GLU A 380 11.37 -16.45 -17.68
CA GLU A 380 12.05 -16.84 -18.92
C GLU A 380 13.05 -15.75 -19.31
N PHE A 381 14.34 -16.11 -19.28
CA PHE A 381 15.42 -15.25 -19.68
C PHE A 381 15.85 -15.68 -21.08
N VAL A 382 15.47 -14.90 -22.10
CA VAL A 382 16.02 -15.09 -23.45
C VAL A 382 17.46 -14.56 -23.42
N LEU A 383 18.42 -15.48 -23.53
CA LEU A 383 19.86 -15.21 -23.56
C LEU A 383 20.33 -14.76 -24.94
#